data_AF-A0AAN7H0E1-F1
#
_entry.id   AF-A0AAN7H0E1-F1
#
_cell.length_a   1.000
_cell.length_b   1.000
_cell.length_c   1.000
_cell.angle_alpha   90.00
_cell.angle_beta   90.00
_cell.angle_gamma   90.00
#
_symmetry.space_group_name_H-M   'P 1'
#
loop_
_entity.id
_entity.type
_entity.pdbx_description
1 polymer ?
#
loop_
_entity_poly.entity_id
_entity_poly.type
_entity_poly.pdbx_seq_one_letter_code
_entity_poly.pdbx_strand_id
1 'polypeptide(L)'
;MSAFRQRAAQLVRQARPTGARNTRSYGSSHGHDHHHGHTVEESLGVGTYIAVGLVPASYIVYSISRTGENGEESTLHKWFRSLTDYGTQWETRNHMVTAALEQAAHDKHLLLNAPQRKNIELRFPEVFQTGSPFNVPAGHYANIDQVVEHYRQQHLNEEERKAKKLAAASQQ
;
A
#
# COMPACT_ATOMS: atom_id res chain seq x y z
N MET A 1 -3.54 -22.44 -14.20
CA MET A 1 -4.13 -21.78 -15.39
C MET A 1 -4.42 -22.82 -16.50
N SER A 2 -5.38 -23.72 -16.31
CA SER A 2 -5.59 -24.84 -17.26
C SER A 2 -7.04 -25.27 -17.48
N ALA A 3 -8.04 -24.57 -16.93
CA ALA A 3 -9.45 -24.93 -17.13
C ALA A 3 -10.09 -24.22 -18.34
N PHE A 4 -9.66 -23.00 -18.68
CA PHE A 4 -10.25 -22.22 -19.77
C PHE A 4 -9.92 -22.76 -21.17
N ARG A 5 -8.77 -23.42 -21.34
CA ARG A 5 -8.35 -23.98 -22.64
C ARG A 5 -9.13 -25.24 -23.03
N GLN A 6 -9.62 -26.00 -22.06
CA GLN A 6 -10.33 -27.26 -22.31
C GLN A 6 -11.76 -27.02 -22.83
N ARG A 7 -12.43 -25.94 -22.42
CA ARG A 7 -13.82 -25.64 -22.83
C ARG A 7 -13.94 -25.11 -24.26
N ALA A 8 -12.95 -24.36 -24.75
CA ALA A 8 -12.96 -23.87 -26.13
C ALA A 8 -12.89 -25.01 -27.17
N ALA A 9 -12.15 -26.09 -26.88
CA ALA A 9 -12.02 -27.24 -27.77
C ALA A 9 -13.31 -28.08 -27.89
N GLN A 10 -14.22 -28.01 -26.90
CA GLN A 10 -15.49 -28.75 -26.94
C GLN A 10 -16.58 -28.04 -27.76
N LEU A 11 -16.59 -26.70 -27.77
CA LEU A 11 -17.54 -25.91 -28.60
C LEU A 11 -17.29 -26.09 -30.10
N VAL A 12 -16.03 -26.24 -30.52
CA VAL A 12 -15.68 -26.46 -31.94
C VAL A 12 -16.19 -27.81 -32.47
N ARG A 13 -16.38 -28.82 -31.60
CA ARG A 13 -16.91 -30.13 -32.03
C ARG A 13 -18.43 -30.15 -32.24
N GLN A 14 -19.19 -29.23 -31.64
CA GLN A 14 -20.63 -29.13 -31.85
C GLN A 14 -21.00 -28.37 -33.13
N ALA A 15 -20.09 -27.57 -33.68
CA ALA A 15 -20.31 -26.80 -34.90
C ALA A 15 -20.05 -27.60 -36.20
N ARG A 16 -20.08 -28.95 -36.16
CA ARG A 16 -19.96 -29.76 -37.37
C ARG A 16 -21.35 -29.90 -38.00
N PRO A 17 -21.62 -29.30 -39.17
CA PRO A 17 -22.89 -29.52 -39.84
C PRO A 17 -23.01 -31.02 -40.18
N THR A 18 -24.02 -31.67 -39.62
CA THR A 18 -24.47 -32.98 -40.11
C THR A 18 -24.79 -32.82 -41.59
N GLY A 19 -24.12 -33.63 -42.43
CA GLY A 19 -24.08 -33.46 -43.87
C GLY A 19 -25.44 -33.18 -44.51
N ALA A 20 -25.41 -32.36 -45.57
CA ALA A 20 -26.56 -32.11 -46.42
C ALA A 20 -27.15 -33.45 -46.90
N ARG A 21 -28.30 -33.82 -46.35
CA ARG A 21 -29.17 -34.85 -46.93
C ARG A 21 -29.69 -34.28 -48.24
N ASN A 22 -29.06 -34.68 -49.33
CA ASN A 22 -29.54 -34.43 -50.68
C ASN A 22 -30.77 -35.31 -50.92
N THR A 23 -31.95 -34.87 -50.48
CA THR A 23 -33.22 -35.48 -50.89
C THR A 23 -33.49 -35.07 -52.33
N ARG A 24 -32.86 -35.78 -53.28
CA ARG A 24 -33.31 -35.80 -54.66
C ARG A 24 -34.68 -36.48 -54.69
N SER A 25 -35.76 -35.72 -54.63
CA SER A 25 -37.06 -36.22 -55.06
C SER A 25 -37.10 -36.16 -56.59
N TYR A 26 -37.10 -37.32 -57.23
CA TYR A 26 -37.43 -37.44 -58.64
C TYR A 26 -38.89 -37.01 -58.84
N GLY A 27 -39.09 -35.82 -59.42
CA GLY A 27 -40.39 -35.36 -59.87
C GLY A 27 -40.74 -36.02 -61.19
N SER A 28 -41.32 -37.22 -61.14
CA SER A 28 -42.05 -37.81 -62.26
C SER A 28 -43.54 -37.50 -62.11
N SER A 29 -44.08 -36.58 -62.90
CA SER A 29 -45.50 -36.60 -63.27
C SER A 29 -45.75 -35.64 -64.44
N HIS A 30 -45.83 -36.21 -65.63
CA HIS A 30 -46.57 -35.64 -66.75
C HIS A 30 -48.04 -36.00 -66.50
N GLY A 31 -48.85 -35.03 -66.09
CA GLY A 31 -50.25 -35.24 -65.74
C GLY A 31 -50.90 -33.90 -65.45
N HIS A 32 -51.99 -33.64 -66.15
CA HIS A 32 -52.76 -32.40 -66.10
C HIS A 32 -53.28 -32.11 -64.68
N ASP A 33 -53.59 -30.82 -64.47
CA ASP A 33 -54.56 -30.26 -63.52
C ASP A 33 -54.12 -29.60 -62.18
N HIS A 34 -54.69 -28.40 -62.04
CA HIS A 34 -55.02 -27.58 -60.85
C HIS A 34 -53.95 -26.84 -60.03
N HIS A 35 -54.21 -25.53 -59.91
CA HIS A 35 -53.45 -24.48 -59.24
C HIS A 35 -53.32 -24.68 -57.72
N HIS A 36 -52.10 -24.91 -57.25
CA HIS A 36 -51.72 -24.60 -55.86
C HIS A 36 -50.40 -23.83 -55.86
N GLY A 37 -50.46 -22.55 -55.48
CA GLY A 37 -49.30 -21.67 -55.37
C GLY A 37 -48.36 -22.16 -54.29
N HIS A 38 -47.24 -22.76 -54.70
CA HIS A 38 -46.14 -23.10 -53.81
C HIS A 38 -45.33 -21.84 -53.52
N THR A 39 -45.64 -21.14 -52.43
CA THR A 39 -44.84 -20.02 -51.93
C THR A 39 -43.52 -20.57 -51.41
N VAL A 40 -42.50 -20.61 -52.27
CA VAL A 40 -41.12 -20.86 -51.83
C VAL A 40 -40.72 -19.68 -50.97
N GLU A 41 -40.54 -19.89 -49.66
CA GLU A 41 -39.91 -18.90 -48.80
C GLU A 41 -38.43 -18.80 -49.18
N GLU A 42 -38.10 -17.82 -50.04
CA GLU A 42 -36.71 -17.50 -50.33
C GLU A 42 -36.07 -16.93 -49.06
N SER A 43 -35.17 -17.70 -48.43
CA SER A 43 -34.42 -17.23 -47.27
C SER A 43 -33.62 -15.98 -47.64
N LEU A 44 -33.68 -14.96 -46.78
CA LEU A 44 -32.89 -13.73 -46.96
C LEU A 44 -31.42 -14.10 -47.15
N GLY A 45 -30.82 -13.63 -48.26
CA GLY A 45 -29.43 -13.93 -48.58
C GLY A 45 -28.46 -13.41 -47.52
N VAL A 46 -27.27 -13.98 -47.45
CA VAL A 46 -26.20 -13.61 -46.49
C VAL A 46 -25.94 -12.10 -46.47
N GLY A 47 -26.02 -11.44 -47.63
CA GLY A 47 -25.86 -9.98 -47.74
C GLY A 47 -26.85 -9.18 -46.90
N THR A 48 -28.08 -9.68 -46.73
CA THR A 48 -29.12 -9.04 -45.91
C THR A 48 -28.73 -9.04 -44.44
N TYR A 49 -28.21 -10.16 -43.93
CA TYR A 49 -27.73 -10.25 -42.55
C TYR A 49 -26.50 -9.38 -42.30
N ILE A 50 -25.59 -9.31 -43.29
CA ILE A 50 -24.43 -8.40 -43.23
C ILE A 50 -24.91 -6.95 -43.18
N ALA A 51 -25.85 -6.55 -44.04
CA ALA A 51 -26.37 -5.19 -44.05
C ALA A 51 -27.08 -4.84 -42.73
N VAL A 52 -27.92 -5.73 -42.21
CA VAL A 52 -28.62 -5.55 -40.92
C VAL A 52 -27.64 -5.45 -39.75
N GLY A 53 -26.47 -6.11 -39.80
CA GLY A 53 -25.43 -5.97 -38.79
C GLY A 53 -24.56 -4.72 -38.97
N LEU A 54 -24.14 -4.43 -40.20
CA LEU A 54 -23.19 -3.37 -40.52
C LEU A 54 -23.78 -1.98 -40.30
N VAL A 55 -25.05 -1.77 -40.66
CA VAL A 55 -25.72 -0.47 -40.51
C VAL A 55 -25.76 0.00 -39.05
N PRO A 56 -26.34 -0.74 -38.08
CA PRO A 56 -26.32 -0.33 -36.69
C PRO A 56 -24.91 -0.32 -36.10
N ALA A 57 -24.02 -1.24 -36.50
CA ALA A 57 -22.63 -1.22 -36.06
C ALA A 57 -21.91 0.08 -36.48
N SER A 58 -22.09 0.52 -37.73
CA SER A 58 -21.52 1.78 -38.22
C SER A 58 -22.08 3.00 -37.49
N TYR A 59 -23.38 2.98 -37.15
CA TYR A 59 -24.00 4.04 -36.36
C TYR A 59 -23.42 4.13 -34.95
N ILE A 60 -23.22 2.98 -34.30
CA ILE A 60 -22.58 2.93 -32.97
C ILE A 60 -21.16 3.46 -33.06
N VAL A 61 -20.34 2.99 -34.01
CA VAL A 61 -18.96 3.49 -34.18
C VAL A 61 -18.94 4.99 -34.45
N TYR A 62 -19.85 5.50 -35.28
CA TYR A 62 -20.01 6.92 -35.53
C TYR A 62 -20.37 7.70 -34.25
N SER A 63 -21.30 7.19 -33.45
CA SER A 63 -21.72 7.84 -32.21
C SER A 63 -20.60 7.97 -31.18
N ILE A 64 -19.73 6.96 -31.07
CA ILE A 64 -18.64 6.93 -30.07
C ILE A 64 -17.38 7.65 -30.60
N SER A 65 -17.22 7.76 -31.92
CA SER A 65 -16.10 8.49 -32.54
C SER A 65 -16.32 10.00 -32.64
N ARG A 66 -17.57 10.47 -32.60
CA ARG A 66 -17.90 11.90 -32.71
C ARG A 66 -17.36 12.69 -31.51
N THR A 67 -16.88 13.90 -31.78
CA THR A 67 -16.46 14.86 -30.75
C THR A 67 -17.70 15.45 -30.05
N GLY A 68 -17.54 15.80 -28.77
CA GLY A 68 -18.61 16.46 -28.01
C GLY A 68 -18.94 17.85 -28.55
N GLU A 69 -20.10 18.38 -28.15
CA GLU A 69 -20.61 19.71 -28.57
C GLU A 69 -19.61 20.85 -28.30
N ASN A 70 -18.80 20.70 -27.24
CA ASN A 70 -17.78 21.67 -26.83
C ASN A 70 -16.39 21.41 -27.41
N GLY A 71 -16.26 20.54 -28.43
CA GLY A 71 -14.96 20.15 -28.98
C GLY A 71 -14.17 19.17 -28.10
N GLU A 72 -14.83 18.53 -27.14
CA GLU A 72 -14.20 17.51 -26.29
C GLU A 72 -13.80 16.27 -27.09
N GLU A 73 -12.65 15.70 -26.74
CA GLU A 73 -12.14 14.44 -27.29
C GLU A 73 -13.18 13.33 -27.14
N SER A 74 -13.36 12.55 -28.21
CA SER A 74 -14.30 11.43 -28.23
C SER A 74 -13.91 10.35 -27.23
N THR A 75 -14.87 9.56 -26.78
CA THR A 75 -14.62 8.49 -25.81
C THR A 75 -13.69 7.42 -26.36
N LEU A 76 -13.74 7.13 -27.67
CA LEU A 76 -12.74 6.29 -28.33
C LEU A 76 -11.34 6.89 -28.26
N HIS A 77 -11.21 8.20 -28.47
CA HIS A 77 -9.92 8.88 -28.40
C HIS A 77 -9.35 8.86 -26.98
N LYS A 78 -10.17 9.15 -25.97
CA LYS A 78 -9.79 9.04 -24.55
C LYS A 78 -9.32 7.63 -24.19
N TRP A 79 -10.02 6.60 -24.68
CA TRP A 79 -9.62 5.21 -24.48
C TRP A 79 -8.29 4.87 -25.16
N PHE A 80 -8.12 5.26 -26.43
CA PHE A 80 -6.87 5.04 -27.15
C PHE A 80 -5.69 5.76 -26.47
N ARG A 81 -5.89 7.00 -26.05
CA ARG A 81 -4.91 7.78 -25.30
C ARG A 81 -4.51 7.10 -24.00
N SER A 82 -5.48 6.56 -23.26
CA SER A 82 -5.19 5.83 -22.02
C SER A 82 -4.31 4.60 -22.23
N LEU A 83 -4.41 3.94 -23.39
CA LEU A 83 -3.54 2.81 -23.76
C LEU A 83 -2.16 3.27 -24.20
N THR A 84 -2.06 4.34 -24.97
CA THR A 84 -0.77 4.86 -25.45
C THR A 84 0.04 5.54 -24.35
N ASP A 85 -0.63 6.17 -23.38
CA ASP A 85 0.03 6.89 -22.28
C ASP A 85 0.74 5.98 -21.28
N TYR A 86 0.55 4.65 -21.36
CA TYR A 86 1.17 3.69 -20.46
C TYR A 86 2.71 3.83 -20.42
N GLY A 87 3.35 4.10 -21.56
CA GLY A 87 4.79 4.34 -21.64
C GLY A 87 5.23 5.58 -20.85
N THR A 88 4.51 6.69 -21.01
CA THR A 88 4.82 7.95 -20.31
C THR A 88 4.64 7.81 -18.79
N GLN A 89 3.60 7.09 -18.35
CA GLN A 89 3.39 6.84 -16.93
C GLN A 89 4.49 5.95 -16.33
N TRP A 90 4.94 4.95 -17.10
CA TRP A 90 6.05 4.08 -16.69
C TRP A 90 7.35 4.86 -16.55
N GLU A 91 7.67 5.70 -17.54
CA GLU A 91 8.83 6.59 -17.51
C GLU A 91 8.77 7.56 -16.32
N THR A 92 7.61 8.19 -16.09
CA THR A 92 7.41 9.11 -14.97
C THR A 92 7.63 8.40 -13.63
N ARG A 93 7.08 7.18 -13.45
CA ARG A 93 7.29 6.40 -12.22
C ARG A 93 8.76 6.04 -12.02
N ASN A 94 9.45 5.58 -13.07
CA ASN A 94 10.87 5.26 -12.97
C ASN A 94 11.69 6.48 -12.64
N HIS A 95 11.40 7.63 -13.26
CA HIS A 95 12.07 8.88 -12.95
C HIS A 95 11.89 9.28 -11.47
N MET A 96 10.67 9.20 -10.93
CA MET A 96 10.41 9.51 -9.52
C MET A 96 11.18 8.56 -8.57
N VAL A 97 11.22 7.26 -8.89
CA VAL A 97 11.94 6.27 -8.07
C VAL A 97 13.45 6.52 -8.11
N THR A 98 14.00 6.79 -9.30
CA THR A 98 15.43 7.10 -9.47
C THR A 98 15.79 8.38 -8.73
N ALA A 99 15.00 9.45 -8.86
CA ALA A 99 15.23 10.71 -8.15
C ALA A 99 15.18 10.52 -6.61
N ALA A 100 14.22 9.75 -6.11
CA ALA A 100 14.13 9.43 -4.68
C ALA A 100 15.34 8.62 -4.20
N LEU A 101 15.82 7.68 -5.01
CA LEU A 101 17.01 6.88 -4.70
C LEU A 101 18.28 7.74 -4.69
N GLU A 102 18.43 8.66 -5.64
CA GLU A 102 19.55 9.60 -5.70
C GLU A 102 19.57 10.52 -4.48
N GLN A 103 18.42 11.06 -4.08
CA GLN A 103 18.29 11.86 -2.88
C GLN A 103 18.63 11.06 -1.62
N ALA A 104 18.12 9.83 -1.49
CA ALA A 104 18.44 8.96 -0.36
C ALA A 104 19.94 8.61 -0.30
N ALA A 105 20.58 8.41 -1.45
CA ALA A 105 22.02 8.18 -1.52
C ALA A 105 22.83 9.42 -1.11
N HIS A 106 22.40 10.60 -1.55
CA HIS A 106 23.00 11.88 -1.15
C HIS A 106 22.89 12.09 0.37
N ASP A 107 21.71 11.87 0.95
CA ASP A 107 21.47 12.03 2.38
C ASP A 107 22.27 11.03 3.21
N LYS A 108 22.35 9.78 2.75
CA LYS A 108 23.23 8.77 3.37
C LYS A 108 24.69 9.21 3.36
N HIS A 109 25.17 9.75 2.23
CA HIS A 109 26.54 10.25 2.13
C HIS A 109 26.78 11.41 3.10
N LEU A 110 25.83 12.34 3.21
CA LEU A 110 25.90 13.45 4.16
C LEU A 110 25.95 12.95 5.60
N LEU A 111 25.09 12.01 5.99
CA LEU A 111 25.02 11.49 7.36
C LEU A 111 26.24 10.66 7.77
N LEU A 112 26.83 9.92 6.83
CA LEU A 112 28.02 9.11 7.12
C LEU A 112 29.29 9.96 7.21
N ASN A 113 29.39 11.04 6.43
CA ASN A 113 30.59 11.87 6.37
C ASN A 113 30.50 13.16 7.19
N ALA A 114 29.32 13.52 7.71
CA ALA A 114 29.18 14.67 8.57
C ALA A 114 29.98 14.47 9.88
N PRO A 115 30.75 15.48 10.32
CA PRO A 115 31.47 15.40 11.57
C PRO A 115 30.47 15.25 12.73
N GLN A 116 30.58 14.17 13.50
CA GLN A 116 29.74 13.99 14.69
C GLN A 116 30.04 15.10 15.70
N ARG A 117 28.99 15.71 16.27
CA ARG A 117 29.14 16.67 17.36
C ARG A 117 29.68 15.92 18.58
N LYS A 118 30.91 16.24 18.98
CA LYS A 118 31.55 15.67 20.18
C LYS A 118 30.92 16.18 21.48
N ASN A 119 30.21 17.30 21.42
CA ASN A 119 29.63 17.96 22.57
C ASN A 119 28.11 17.93 22.43
N ILE A 120 27.44 17.49 23.49
CA ILE A 120 25.98 17.49 23.60
C ILE A 120 25.59 18.77 24.34
N GLU A 121 24.83 19.64 23.70
CA GLU A 121 24.25 20.81 24.35
C GLU A 121 23.11 20.36 25.25
N LEU A 122 23.31 20.43 26.56
CA LEU A 122 22.27 20.11 27.53
C LEU A 122 21.41 21.34 27.80
N ARG A 123 20.09 21.17 27.72
CA ARG A 123 19.14 22.24 28.04
C ARG A 123 19.18 22.64 29.51
N PHE A 124 19.58 21.72 30.39
CA PHE A 124 19.71 21.92 31.84
C PHE A 124 21.01 21.30 32.33
N PRO A 125 22.13 22.05 32.36
CA PRO A 125 23.42 21.52 32.80
C PRO A 125 23.46 21.18 34.31
N GLU A 126 22.50 21.72 35.07
CA GLU A 126 22.39 21.55 36.52
C GLU A 126 22.07 20.11 36.95
N VAL A 127 21.54 19.27 36.04
CA VAL A 127 21.20 17.85 36.32
C VAL A 127 22.42 17.03 36.75
N PHE A 128 23.63 17.37 36.29
CA PHE A 128 24.84 16.68 36.76
C PHE A 128 25.19 17.01 38.22
N GLN A 129 24.68 18.11 38.74
CA GLN A 129 24.94 18.54 40.11
C GLN A 129 23.81 18.12 41.06
N THR A 130 22.61 17.82 40.54
CA THR A 130 21.49 17.33 41.34
C THR A 130 21.80 15.94 41.92
N GLY A 131 21.79 15.80 43.25
CA GLY A 131 22.03 14.53 43.94
C GLY A 131 23.50 14.16 44.13
N SER A 132 24.45 15.04 43.75
CA SER A 132 25.86 14.83 44.08
C SER A 132 26.09 15.00 45.58
N PRO A 133 26.74 14.05 46.27
CA PRO A 133 27.01 14.16 47.70
C PRO A 133 28.04 15.25 48.04
N PHE A 134 28.72 15.81 47.04
CA PHE A 134 29.81 16.77 47.24
C PHE A 134 29.44 18.23 46.99
N ASN A 135 28.31 18.51 46.30
CA ASN A 135 27.90 19.87 45.94
C ASN A 135 26.51 20.21 46.50
N VAL A 136 26.35 20.01 47.81
CA VAL A 136 25.08 20.20 48.50
C VAL A 136 25.11 21.54 49.23
N PRO A 137 24.10 22.42 49.05
CA PRO A 137 24.04 23.68 49.79
C PRO A 137 23.91 23.42 51.29
N ALA A 138 24.50 24.31 52.09
CA ALA A 138 24.39 24.25 53.54
C ALA A 138 22.90 24.27 53.96
N GLY A 139 22.49 23.34 54.81
CA GLY A 139 21.10 23.19 55.29
C GLY A 139 20.22 22.22 54.48
N HIS A 140 20.75 21.50 53.49
CA HIS A 140 19.99 20.50 52.74
C HIS A 140 19.67 19.23 53.55
N TYR A 141 20.58 18.80 54.42
CA TYR A 141 20.38 17.63 55.26
C TYR A 141 19.62 18.00 56.55
N ALA A 142 18.93 17.01 57.13
CA ALA A 142 18.26 17.18 58.41
C ALA A 142 19.24 17.61 59.50
N ASN A 143 18.81 18.52 60.38
CA ASN A 143 19.62 18.91 61.53
C ASN A 143 19.75 17.71 62.49
N ILE A 144 20.99 17.25 62.72
CA ILE A 144 21.33 16.13 63.61
C ILE A 144 21.90 16.57 64.97
N ASP A 145 21.82 17.86 65.31
CA ASP A 145 22.36 18.42 66.55
C ASP A 145 21.84 17.67 67.79
N GLN A 146 20.55 17.30 67.82
CA GLN A 146 19.97 16.53 68.93
C GLN A 146 20.61 15.15 69.10
N VAL A 147 20.96 14.49 67.98
CA VAL A 147 21.65 13.19 68.00
C VAL A 147 23.07 13.37 68.49
N VAL A 148 23.76 14.42 68.05
CA VAL A 148 25.10 14.79 68.52
C VAL A 148 25.09 15.07 70.02
N GLU A 149 24.11 15.85 70.50
CA GLU A 149 23.93 16.15 71.92
C GLU A 149 23.65 14.89 72.74
N HIS A 150 22.77 14.00 72.28
CA HIS A 150 22.48 12.73 72.93
C HIS A 150 23.77 11.89 73.13
N TYR A 151 24.54 11.67 72.06
CA TYR A 151 25.77 10.89 72.15
C TYR A 151 26.86 11.59 72.96
N ARG A 152 26.90 12.93 72.94
CA ARG A 152 27.79 13.72 73.79
C ARG A 152 27.46 13.52 75.27
N GLN A 153 26.18 13.54 75.64
CA GLN A 153 25.73 13.27 77.01
C GLN A 153 26.04 11.83 77.42
N GLN A 154 25.80 10.87 76.53
CA GLN A 154 26.13 9.46 76.79
C GLN A 154 27.62 9.27 77.10
N HIS A 155 28.50 9.91 76.32
CA HIS A 155 29.94 9.87 76.55
C HIS A 155 30.32 10.44 77.93
N LEU A 156 29.76 11.60 78.31
CA LEU A 156 30.03 12.20 79.62
C LEU A 156 29.58 11.29 80.77
N ASN A 157 28.40 10.69 80.67
CA ASN A 157 27.89 9.75 81.68
C ASN A 157 28.78 8.50 81.82
N GLU A 158 29.32 8.00 80.71
CA GLU A 158 30.25 6.88 80.72
C GLU A 158 31.60 7.25 81.35
N GLU A 159 32.13 8.43 81.07
CA GLU A 159 33.36 8.95 81.69
C GLU A 159 33.17 9.14 83.20
N GLU A 160 32.05 9.70 83.65
CA GLU A 160 31.74 9.78 85.09
C GLU A 160 31.67 8.40 85.74
N ARG A 161 31.06 7.42 85.06
CA ARG A 161 30.98 6.05 85.56
C ARG A 161 32.37 5.41 85.65
N LYS A 162 33.24 5.63 84.67
CA LYS A 162 34.64 5.16 84.70
C LYS A 162 35.41 5.84 85.83
N ALA A 163 35.29 7.15 86.00
CA ALA A 163 35.93 7.90 87.08
C ALA A 163 35.48 7.43 88.47
N LYS A 164 34.18 7.19 88.67
CA LYS A 164 33.63 6.63 89.92
C LYS A 164 34.19 5.24 90.22
N LYS A 165 34.27 4.37 89.21
CA LYS A 165 34.88 3.03 89.35
C LYS A 165 36.36 3.12 89.70
N LEU A 166 37.10 4.02 89.06
CA LEU A 166 38.52 4.24 89.35
C LEU A 166 38.73 4.77 90.77
N ALA A 167 37.91 5.74 91.20
CA ALA A 167 37.96 6.28 92.55
C ALA A 167 37.65 5.22 93.62
N ALA A 168 36.62 4.39 93.40
CA ALA A 168 36.28 3.28 94.30
C ALA A 168 37.40 2.22 94.37
N ALA A 169 38.04 1.92 93.24
CA ALA A 169 39.19 1.00 93.20
C ALA A 169 40.44 1.56 93.91
N SER A 170 40.60 2.89 93.98
CA SER A 170 41.72 3.54 94.67
C SER A 170 41.55 3.65 96.19
N GLN A 171 40.33 3.42 96.71
CA GLN A 171 39.99 3.49 98.13
C GLN A 171 40.00 2.11 98.83
N GLN A 172 40.14 1.02 98.07
CA GLN A 172 40.38 -0.34 98.57
C GLN A 172 41.88 -0.60 98.67
#